data_AF-A0A933L263-F1
#
_entry.id   AF-A0A933L263-F1
#
_cell.length_a   1.000
_cell.length_b   1.000
_cell.length_c   1.000
_cell.angle_alpha   90.00
_cell.angle_beta   90.00
_cell.angle_gamma   90.00
#
_symmetry.space_group_name_H-M   'P 1'
#
loop_
_entity.id
_entity.type
_entity.pdbx_description
1 polymer ?
#
loop_
_entity_poly.entity_id
_entity_poly.type
_entity_poly.pdbx_seq_one_letter_code
_entity_poly.pdbx_strand_id
1 'polypeptide(L)'
;MPAEIVAAMERGQRQRLAALVNLPDEEIDFSDIPAADEKFLQQAIRPSVYPPVPLDAKVVEWFMKRSGNRMSLMFDVNRVLQDYIKTQDRKAARKKAG
;
A
#
# COMPACT_ATOMS: atom_id res chain seq x y z
N MET A 1 26.39 10.46 22.05
CA MET A 1 27.41 10.06 21.06
C MET A 1 28.39 11.21 20.89
N PRO A 2 29.71 10.99 21.05
CA PRO A 2 30.71 12.03 20.82
C PRO A 2 30.62 12.60 19.39
N ALA A 3 30.82 13.91 19.24
CA ALA A 3 30.70 14.61 17.95
C ALA A 3 31.68 14.07 16.89
N GLU A 4 32.84 13.59 17.32
CA GLU A 4 33.87 12.99 16.46
C GLU A 4 33.38 11.70 15.78
N ILE A 5 32.58 10.90 16.49
CA ILE A 5 32.01 9.66 15.96
C ILE A 5 30.96 9.97 14.89
N VAL A 6 30.10 10.97 15.12
CA VAL A 6 29.09 11.41 14.15
C VAL A 6 29.76 11.92 12.87
N ALA A 7 30.78 12.77 13.00
CA ALA A 7 31.52 13.30 11.86
C ALA A 7 32.26 12.19 11.07
N ALA A 8 32.78 11.16 11.75
CA ALA A 8 33.38 10.00 11.09
C ALA A 8 32.34 9.16 10.33
N MET A 9 31.16 8.95 10.91
CA MET A 9 30.05 8.26 10.25
C MET A 9 29.58 9.01 9.00
N GLU A 10 29.43 10.33 9.06
CA GLU A 10 29.05 11.17 7.92
C GLU A 10 30.09 11.15 6.78
N ARG A 11 31.39 11.09 7.12
CA ARG A 11 32.45 10.92 6.11
C ARG A 11 32.40 9.52 5.48
N GLY A 12 32.26 8.47 6.29
CA GLY A 12 32.13 7.10 5.81
C GLY A 12 30.90 6.89 4.92
N GLN A 13 29.77 7.51 5.28
CA GLN A 13 28.56 7.50 4.47
C GLN A 13 28.77 8.19 3.11
N ARG A 14 29.39 9.37 3.09
CA ARG A 14 29.70 10.08 1.84
C ARG A 14 30.62 9.29 0.92
N GLN A 15 31.65 8.65 1.48
CA GLN A 15 32.56 7.79 0.71
C GLN A 15 31.83 6.57 0.13
N ARG A 16 30.97 5.92 0.92
CA ARG A 16 30.16 4.79 0.45
C ARG A 16 29.19 5.19 -0.65
N LEU A 17 28.51 6.34 -0.52
CA LEU A 17 27.61 6.85 -1.54
C LEU A 17 28.37 7.22 -2.82
N ALA A 18 29.54 7.85 -2.72
CA ALA A 18 30.37 8.14 -3.88
C ALA A 18 30.85 6.86 -4.57
N ALA A 19 31.17 5.80 -3.82
CA ALA A 19 31.51 4.51 -4.39
C ALA A 19 30.32 3.86 -5.12
N LEU A 20 29.13 3.89 -4.52
CA LEU A 20 27.90 3.36 -5.14
C LEU A 20 27.50 4.10 -6.43
N VAL A 21 27.66 5.43 -6.45
CA VAL A 21 27.35 6.25 -7.65
C VAL A 21 28.29 5.93 -8.82
N ASN A 22 29.52 5.51 -8.54
CA ASN A 22 30.50 5.18 -9.57
C ASN A 22 30.59 3.68 -9.85
N LEU A 23 29.77 2.84 -9.21
CA LEU A 23 29.75 1.40 -9.45
C LEU A 23 29.07 1.12 -10.80
N PRO A 24 29.74 0.43 -11.75
CA PRO A 24 29.11 0.01 -13.00
C PRO A 24 27.95 -0.96 -12.76
N ASP A 25 26.93 -0.93 -13.61
CA ASP A 25 25.76 -1.79 -13.49
C ASP A 25 26.13 -3.29 -13.52
N GLU A 26 27.18 -3.66 -14.25
CA GLU A 26 27.67 -5.05 -14.35
C GLU A 26 28.29 -5.57 -13.04
N GLU A 27 28.70 -4.67 -12.14
CA GLU A 27 29.26 -5.01 -10.84
C GLU A 27 28.22 -5.00 -9.71
N ILE A 28 26.95 -4.68 -10.01
CA ILE A 28 25.87 -4.73 -9.04
C ILE A 28 25.56 -6.19 -8.71
N ASP A 29 25.66 -6.53 -7.43
CA ASP A 29 25.22 -7.82 -6.91
C ASP A 29 23.68 -7.85 -6.79
N PHE A 30 23.05 -8.78 -7.51
CA PHE A 30 21.60 -9.03 -7.48
C PHE A 30 21.24 -10.33 -6.75
N SER A 31 22.16 -10.92 -5.98
CA SER A 31 21.94 -12.21 -5.31
C SER A 31 20.78 -12.18 -4.30
N ASP A 32 20.47 -11.01 -3.73
CA ASP A 32 19.36 -10.78 -2.80
C ASP A 32 18.02 -10.49 -3.50
N ILE A 33 18.06 -9.99 -4.74
CA ILE A 33 16.90 -9.66 -5.56
C ILE A 33 17.08 -10.33 -6.93
N PRO A 34 16.95 -11.67 -7.01
CA PRO A 34 17.06 -12.37 -8.27
C PRO A 34 15.95 -11.92 -9.24
N ALA A 35 16.23 -11.97 -10.54
CA ALA A 35 15.24 -11.66 -11.55
C ALA A 35 14.01 -12.57 -11.43
N ALA A 36 12.81 -11.99 -11.61
CA ALA A 36 11.56 -12.74 -11.61
C ALA A 36 11.54 -13.73 -12.78
N ASP A 37 11.46 -15.03 -12.48
CA ASP A 37 11.33 -16.08 -13.49
C ASP A 37 9.86 -16.38 -13.83
N GLU A 38 9.64 -17.19 -14.86
CA GLU A 38 8.29 -17.55 -15.30
C GLU A 38 7.48 -18.25 -14.18
N LYS A 39 8.14 -19.03 -13.32
CA LYS A 39 7.49 -19.71 -12.19
C LYS A 39 7.01 -18.72 -11.13
N PHE A 40 7.83 -17.72 -10.81
CA PHE A 40 7.46 -16.62 -9.92
C PHE A 40 6.27 -15.85 -10.49
N LEU A 41 6.28 -15.54 -11.79
CA LEU A 41 5.20 -14.83 -12.45
C LEU A 41 3.90 -15.64 -12.53
N GLN A 42 3.95 -16.97 -12.64
CA GLN A 42 2.77 -17.83 -12.58
C GLN A 42 2.03 -17.75 -11.24
N GLN A 43 2.74 -17.42 -10.16
CA GLN A 43 2.16 -17.23 -8.83
C GLN A 43 1.78 -15.77 -8.55
N ALA A 44 2.04 -14.85 -9.48
CA ALA A 44 1.74 -13.44 -9.28
C ALA A 44 0.22 -13.22 -9.20
N ILE A 45 -0.23 -12.72 -8.06
CA ILE A 45 -1.62 -12.31 -7.87
C ILE A 45 -1.81 -10.96 -8.55
N ARG A 46 -2.49 -10.94 -9.68
CA ARG A 46 -2.99 -9.68 -10.25
C ARG A 46 -4.19 -9.21 -9.42
N PRO A 47 -4.11 -8.08 -8.71
CA PRO A 47 -5.29 -7.58 -8.03
C PRO A 47 -6.36 -7.23 -9.07
N SER A 48 -7.62 -7.57 -8.77
CA SER A 48 -8.73 -7.09 -9.58
C SER A 48 -8.74 -5.57 -9.55
N VAL A 49 -8.49 -4.95 -10.71
CA VAL A 49 -8.58 -3.50 -10.86
C VAL A 49 -10.04 -3.16 -11.09
N TYR A 50 -10.72 -2.73 -10.04
CA TYR A 50 -12.06 -2.18 -10.17
C TYR A 50 -11.96 -0.71 -10.62
N PRO A 51 -12.81 -0.25 -11.54
CA PRO A 51 -12.85 1.17 -11.86
C PRO A 51 -13.19 1.98 -10.60
N PRO A 52 -12.64 3.20 -10.44
CA PRO A 52 -13.01 4.04 -9.31
C PRO A 52 -14.50 4.32 -9.35
N VAL A 53 -15.19 4.03 -8.25
CA VAL A 53 -16.61 4.36 -8.09
C VAL A 53 -16.72 5.80 -7.61
N PRO A 54 -17.34 6.71 -8.39
CA PRO A 54 -17.56 8.07 -7.93
C PRO A 54 -18.54 8.07 -6.75
N LEU A 55 -18.18 8.79 -5.70
CA LEU A 55 -19.06 9.05 -4.56
C LEU A 55 -19.60 10.47 -4.63
N ASP A 56 -20.85 10.64 -4.23
CA ASP A 56 -21.47 11.96 -4.11
C ASP A 56 -20.68 12.84 -3.12
N ALA A 57 -20.55 14.13 -3.46
CA ALA A 57 -19.77 15.08 -2.67
C ALA A 57 -20.27 15.19 -1.21
N LYS A 58 -21.58 15.12 -0.98
CA LYS A 58 -22.18 15.18 0.35
C LYS A 58 -21.85 13.95 1.18
N VAL A 59 -21.75 12.79 0.55
CA VAL A 59 -21.33 11.53 1.21
C VAL A 59 -19.87 11.66 1.66
N VAL A 60 -18.99 12.13 0.78
CA VAL A 60 -17.58 12.36 1.10
C VAL A 60 -17.43 13.36 2.25
N GLU A 61 -18.13 14.48 2.19
CA GLU A 61 -18.11 15.52 3.22
C GLU A 61 -18.55 14.97 4.59
N TRP A 62 -19.61 14.15 4.61
CA TRP A 62 -20.10 13.53 5.83
C TRP A 62 -19.06 12.62 6.48
N PHE A 63 -18.38 11.78 5.69
CA PHE A 63 -17.33 10.92 6.23
C PHE A 63 -16.10 11.72 6.67
N MET A 64 -15.69 12.75 5.93
CA MET A 64 -14.56 13.61 6.30
C MET A 64 -14.76 14.31 7.64
N LYS A 65 -15.98 14.75 7.96
CA LYS A 65 -16.33 15.34 9.26
C LYS A 65 -16.15 14.36 10.42
N ARG A 66 -16.25 13.05 10.15
CA ARG A 66 -16.22 11.98 11.16
C ARG A 66 -14.85 11.33 11.33
N SER A 67 -14.10 11.16 10.23
CA SER A 67 -12.89 10.35 10.19
C SER A 67 -11.62 11.12 10.58
N GLY A 68 -11.69 12.46 10.65
CA GLY A 68 -10.62 13.36 11.15
C GLY A 68 -9.37 13.43 10.26
N ASN A 69 -9.17 12.48 9.34
CA ASN A 69 -8.10 12.49 8.35
C ASN A 69 -8.55 11.81 7.04
N ARG A 70 -7.82 12.09 5.96
CA ARG A 70 -8.11 11.58 4.61
C ARG A 70 -7.75 10.10 4.44
N MET A 71 -6.82 9.57 5.24
CA MET A 71 -6.40 8.16 5.15
C MET A 71 -7.46 7.21 5.70
N SER A 72 -8.24 7.60 6.71
CA SER A 72 -9.33 6.81 7.30
C SER A 72 -10.62 6.85 6.48
N LEU A 73 -10.80 7.86 5.61
CA LEU A 73 -12.00 8.05 4.79
C LEU A 73 -12.38 6.80 3.99
N MET A 74 -11.42 6.23 3.23
CA MET A 74 -11.70 5.06 2.39
C MET A 74 -12.02 3.81 3.23
N PHE A 75 -11.35 3.63 4.36
CA PHE A 75 -11.62 2.52 5.28
C PHE A 75 -13.01 2.62 5.90
N ASP A 76 -13.42 3.81 6.33
CA ASP A 76 -14.74 4.02 6.93
C ASP A 76 -15.87 3.83 5.93
N VAL A 77 -15.70 4.34 4.70
CA VAL A 77 -16.66 4.12 3.60
C VAL A 77 -16.80 2.62 3.32
N ASN A 78 -15.69 1.91 3.15
CA ASN A 78 -15.71 0.48 2.90
C ASN A 78 -16.38 -0.31 4.02
N ARG A 79 -16.10 0.02 5.29
CA ARG A 79 -16.74 -0.63 6.44
C ARG A 79 -18.26 -0.48 6.40
N VAL A 80 -18.75 0.75 6.20
CA VAL A 80 -20.19 1.02 6.15
C VAL A 80 -20.87 0.27 4.99
N LEU A 81 -20.25 0.25 3.81
CA LEU A 81 -20.77 -0.48 2.66
C LEU A 81 -20.80 -1.99 2.91
N GLN A 82 -19.77 -2.56 3.53
CA GLN A 82 -19.74 -3.98 3.89
C GLN A 82 -20.84 -4.34 4.90
N ASP A 83 -21.07 -3.50 5.91
CA ASP A 83 -22.13 -3.73 6.90
C ASP A 83 -23.53 -3.65 6.27
N TYR A 84 -23.72 -2.74 5.32
CA TYR A 84 -24.93 -2.66 4.52
C TYR A 84 -25.15 -3.93 3.70
N ILE A 85 -24.13 -4.38 2.95
CA ILE A 85 -24.18 -5.60 2.12
C ILE A 85 -24.59 -6.81 2.98
N LYS A 86 -23.91 -7.05 4.10
CA LYS A 86 -24.24 -8.16 5.03
C LYS A 86 -25.70 -8.11 5.50
N THR A 87 -26.20 -6.91 5.77
CA THR A 87 -27.58 -6.72 6.21
C THR A 87 -28.58 -7.05 5.10
N GLN A 88 -28.30 -6.65 3.86
CA GLN A 88 -29.14 -6.95 2.70
C GLN A 88 -29.14 -8.43 2.37
N ASP A 89 -27.98 -9.09 2.38
CA ASP A 89 -27.85 -10.53 2.12
C ASP A 89 -28.69 -11.34 3.13
N ARG A 90 -28.61 -10.97 4.41
CA ARG A 90 -29.43 -11.60 5.45
C ARG A 90 -30.93 -11.40 5.23
N LYS A 91 -31.37 -10.22 4.78
CA LYS A 91 -32.77 -9.96 4.45
C LYS A 91 -33.23 -10.79 3.25
N ALA A 92 -32.41 -10.86 2.20
CA ALA A 92 -32.69 -11.65 1.01
C ALA A 92 -32.79 -13.15 1.33
N ALA A 93 -31.89 -13.67 2.18
CA ALA A 93 -31.92 -15.05 2.63
C ALA A 93 -33.21 -15.38 3.40
N ARG A 94 -33.65 -14.49 4.30
CA ARG A 94 -34.92 -14.66 5.05
C ARG A 94 -36.14 -14.68 4.14
N LYS A 95 -36.16 -13.83 3.10
CA LYS A 95 -37.26 -13.78 2.12
C LYS A 95 -37.34 -15.04 1.24
N LYS A 96 -36.22 -15.73 1.01
CA LYS A 96 -36.22 -17.00 0.25
C LYS A 96 -36.63 -18.22 1.08
N ALA A 97 -36.61 -18.11 2.40
CA ALA A 97 -36.86 -19.23 3.33
C ALA A 97 -38.28 -19.26 3.90
N GLY A 98 -39.12 -18.27 3.58
CA GLY A 98 -40.54 -18.22 3.93
C GLY A 98 -41.38 -18.10 2.67
#